data_AF-A0A968AAX3-F1
#
_entry.id   AF-A0A968AAX3-F1
#
_cell.length_a   1.000
_cell.length_b   1.000
_cell.length_c   1.000
_cell.angle_alpha   90.00
_cell.angle_beta   90.00
_cell.angle_gamma   90.00
#
_symmetry.space_group_name_H-M   'P 1'
#
loop_
_entity.id
_entity.type
_entity.pdbx_description
1 polymer ?
#
loop_
_entity_poly.entity_id
_entity_poly.type
_entity_poly.pdbx_seq_one_letter_code
_entity_poly.pdbx_strand_id
1 'polypeptide(L)'
;MKLSKALPLAVLLFPAGVTAGEGYPTIEVVRSVVGCMADLGGQNEQNLYTCTCRHDYVADRMSFEAFDNGTMQERYGRMPGEKGGVVRDNEHGKADLKALLELKKEATKHCPVVKNLKAPTRQDS
;
A
#
# COMPACT_ATOMS: atom_id res chain seq x y z
N MET A 1 3.79 57.15 39.29
CA MET A 1 4.24 55.77 38.99
C MET A 1 3.05 54.83 38.90
N LYS A 2 2.62 54.47 37.70
CA LYS A 2 1.82 53.27 37.43
C LYS A 2 2.31 52.68 36.10
N LEU A 3 3.26 51.75 36.19
CA LEU A 3 3.66 50.89 35.08
C LEU A 3 2.64 49.76 34.98
N SER A 4 1.79 49.78 33.96
CA SER A 4 0.99 48.61 33.58
C SER A 4 1.44 48.12 32.21
N LYS A 5 2.43 47.24 32.30
CA LYS A 5 2.91 46.21 31.36
C LYS A 5 2.06 46.02 30.10
N ALA A 6 2.65 46.38 28.96
CA ALA A 6 2.29 45.81 27.67
C ALA A 6 2.63 44.31 27.71
N LEU A 7 1.61 43.47 27.55
CA LEU A 7 1.76 42.02 27.38
C LEU A 7 1.99 41.77 25.88
N PRO A 8 3.15 41.25 25.44
CA PRO A 8 3.35 40.95 24.04
C PRO A 8 2.51 39.71 23.70
N LEU A 9 1.63 39.87 22.72
CA LEU A 9 0.90 38.78 22.09
C LEU A 9 1.93 37.92 21.35
N ALA A 10 2.46 36.90 22.05
CA ALA A 10 3.33 35.91 21.45
C ALA A 10 2.51 35.11 20.43
N VAL A 11 2.65 35.47 19.16
CA VAL A 11 2.19 34.68 18.03
C VAL A 11 2.95 33.36 18.08
N LEU A 12 2.31 32.32 18.60
CA LEU A 12 2.74 30.94 18.43
C LEU A 12 2.57 30.60 16.95
N LEU A 13 3.60 30.86 16.14
CA LEU A 13 3.79 30.16 14.87
C LEU A 13 3.98 28.68 15.22
N PHE A 14 2.88 27.94 15.30
CA PHE A 14 2.93 26.50 15.13
C PHE A 14 3.47 26.26 13.72
N PRO A 15 4.60 25.55 13.54
CA PRO A 15 4.92 25.04 12.22
C PRO A 15 3.72 24.17 11.83
N ALA A 16 3.09 24.49 10.70
CA ALA A 16 2.20 23.56 10.05
C ALA A 16 3.00 22.28 9.87
N GLY A 17 2.74 21.28 10.72
CA GLY A 17 3.32 19.97 10.57
C GLY A 17 3.06 19.56 9.13
N VAL A 18 4.10 19.11 8.44
CA VAL A 18 3.96 18.40 7.18
C VAL A 18 2.79 17.44 7.38
N THR A 19 1.67 17.70 6.71
CA THR A 19 0.61 16.71 6.59
C THR A 19 1.33 15.54 5.95
N ALA A 20 1.52 14.45 6.69
CA ALA A 20 1.95 13.19 6.11
C ALA A 20 1.00 12.97 4.94
N GLY A 21 1.52 13.17 3.72
CA GLY A 21 0.69 13.27 2.53
C GLY A 21 -0.15 12.02 2.39
N GLU A 22 -1.21 12.11 1.60
CA GLU A 22 -2.19 11.08 1.25
C GLU A 22 -1.61 9.81 0.58
N GLY A 23 -0.30 9.57 0.72
CA GLY A 23 0.42 8.40 0.23
C GLY A 23 0.52 7.29 1.27
N TYR A 24 1.00 6.14 0.80
CA TYR A 24 1.10 4.93 1.60
C TYR A 24 2.27 5.02 2.60
N PRO A 25 2.11 4.56 3.84
CA PRO A 25 3.23 4.43 4.77
C PRO A 25 4.31 3.52 4.19
N THR A 26 5.58 3.90 4.34
CA THR A 26 6.72 3.16 3.76
C THR A 26 6.71 1.66 4.14
N ILE A 27 6.33 1.34 5.38
CA ILE A 27 6.25 -0.05 5.83
C ILE A 27 5.19 -0.86 5.07
N GLU A 28 4.07 -0.24 4.68
CA GLU A 28 3.01 -0.91 3.93
C GLU A 28 3.37 -1.10 2.46
N VAL A 29 4.09 -0.13 1.87
CA VAL A 29 4.70 -0.30 0.54
C VAL A 29 5.61 -1.52 0.53
N VAL A 30 6.56 -1.58 1.48
CA VAL A 30 7.51 -2.70 1.59
C VAL A 30 6.78 -4.04 1.81
N ARG A 31 5.81 -4.08 2.72
CA ARG A 31 5.05 -5.31 3.00
C ARG A 31 4.27 -5.78 1.78
N SER A 32 3.65 -4.87 1.05
CA SER A 32 2.90 -5.16 -0.18
C SER A 32 3.83 -5.76 -1.26
N VAL A 33 4.97 -5.11 -1.50
CA VAL A 33 5.95 -5.56 -2.50
C VAL A 33 6.54 -6.92 -2.14
N VAL A 34 6.99 -7.11 -0.89
CA VAL A 34 7.57 -8.39 -0.44
C VAL A 34 6.54 -9.52 -0.45
N GLY A 35 5.27 -9.24 -0.11
CA GLY A 35 4.18 -10.21 -0.22
C GLY A 35 3.98 -10.67 -1.67
N CYS A 36 3.91 -9.73 -2.61
CA CYS A 36 3.84 -10.04 -4.03
C CYS A 36 5.04 -10.85 -4.53
N MET A 37 6.26 -10.53 -4.06
CA MET A 37 7.46 -11.28 -4.44
C MET A 37 7.40 -12.72 -3.94
N ALA A 38 6.87 -12.95 -2.72
CA ALA A 38 6.64 -14.28 -2.19
C ALA A 38 5.64 -15.07 -3.05
N ASP A 39 4.55 -14.44 -3.48
CA ASP A 39 3.55 -15.06 -4.37
C ASP A 39 4.14 -15.41 -5.76
N LEU A 40 5.14 -14.65 -6.23
CA LEU A 40 5.86 -14.90 -7.48
C LEU A 40 7.09 -15.81 -7.34
N GLY A 41 7.24 -16.50 -6.21
CA GLY A 41 8.28 -17.52 -6.03
C GLY A 41 9.61 -17.03 -5.44
N GLY A 42 9.65 -15.83 -4.84
CA GLY A 42 10.75 -15.40 -3.97
C GLY A 42 11.34 -14.02 -4.28
N GLN A 43 12.37 -13.66 -3.52
CA GLN A 43 13.01 -12.34 -3.60
C GLN A 43 14.12 -12.31 -4.64
N ASN A 44 13.79 -11.85 -5.84
CA ASN A 44 14.73 -11.59 -6.93
C ASN A 44 14.38 -10.26 -7.62
N GLU A 45 15.28 -9.76 -8.46
CA GLU A 45 15.17 -8.46 -9.12
C GLU A 45 13.97 -8.39 -10.08
N GLN A 46 13.66 -9.49 -10.78
CA GLN A 46 12.53 -9.56 -11.71
C GLN A 46 11.20 -9.39 -10.98
N ASN A 47 11.06 -10.09 -9.85
CA ASN A 47 9.90 -10.01 -8.97
C ASN A 47 9.83 -8.65 -8.29
N LEU A 48 10.96 -8.08 -7.87
CA LEU A 48 11.00 -6.73 -7.31
C LEU A 48 10.40 -5.72 -8.30
N TYR A 49 10.91 -5.65 -9.53
CA TYR A 49 10.37 -4.74 -10.55
C TYR A 49 8.90 -4.97 -10.87
N THR A 50 8.50 -6.25 -11.00
CA THR A 50 7.10 -6.61 -11.24
C THR A 50 6.21 -6.13 -10.10
N CYS A 51 6.62 -6.36 -8.85
CA CYS A 51 5.80 -6.10 -7.67
C CYS A 51 5.77 -4.62 -7.29
N THR A 52 6.84 -3.86 -7.52
CA THR A 52 6.80 -2.39 -7.35
C THR A 52 5.82 -1.77 -8.33
N CYS A 53 5.87 -2.15 -9.62
CA CYS A 53 4.90 -1.69 -10.62
C CYS A 53 3.45 -1.98 -10.22
N ARG A 54 3.18 -3.19 -9.71
CA ARG A 54 1.84 -3.57 -9.27
C ARG A 54 1.37 -2.79 -8.05
N HIS A 55 2.27 -2.52 -7.10
CA HIS A 55 1.96 -1.70 -5.94
C HIS A 55 1.59 -0.27 -6.37
N ASP A 56 2.43 0.35 -7.21
CA ASP A 56 2.20 1.70 -7.72
C ASP A 56 0.86 1.80 -8.49
N TYR A 57 0.55 0.79 -9.32
CA TYR A 57 -0.74 0.73 -10.03
C TYR A 57 -1.95 0.80 -9.08
N VAL A 58 -1.86 0.11 -7.93
CA VAL A 58 -2.91 0.11 -6.91
C VAL A 58 -2.92 1.44 -6.15
N ALA A 59 -1.75 1.92 -5.70
CA ALA A 59 -1.62 3.14 -4.91
C ALA A 59 -2.11 4.39 -5.66
N ASP A 60 -1.96 4.43 -6.99
CA ASP A 60 -2.48 5.52 -7.83
C ASP A 60 -4.01 5.55 -7.95
N ARG A 61 -4.70 4.45 -7.57
CA ARG A 61 -6.15 4.26 -7.81
C ARG A 61 -6.96 3.99 -6.55
N MET A 62 -6.29 3.75 -5.43
CA MET A 62 -6.91 3.37 -4.16
C MET A 62 -6.28 4.17 -3.04
N SER A 63 -7.11 4.74 -2.16
CA SER A 63 -6.60 5.40 -0.97
C SER A 63 -5.95 4.38 -0.02
N PHE A 64 -5.00 4.85 0.78
CA PHE A 64 -4.38 4.00 1.79
C PHE A 64 -5.41 3.40 2.77
N GLU A 65 -6.42 4.17 3.19
CA GLU A 65 -7.49 3.67 4.07
C GLU A 65 -8.25 2.50 3.46
N ALA A 66 -8.68 2.63 2.20
CA ALA A 66 -9.39 1.55 1.53
C ALA A 66 -8.48 0.33 1.32
N PHE A 67 -7.20 0.56 1.00
CA PHE A 67 -6.23 -0.54 0.89
C PHE A 67 -5.98 -1.26 2.21
N ASP A 68 -5.86 -0.54 3.32
CA ASP A 68 -5.68 -1.12 4.65
C ASP A 68 -6.91 -1.94 5.06
N ASN A 69 -8.11 -1.38 4.89
CA ASN A 69 -9.38 -2.10 5.13
C ASN A 69 -9.50 -3.36 4.27
N GLY A 70 -9.21 -3.26 2.97
CA GLY A 70 -9.25 -4.39 2.04
C GLY A 70 -8.25 -5.48 2.41
N THR A 71 -7.02 -5.10 2.78
CA THR A 71 -5.97 -6.04 3.21
C THR A 71 -6.30 -6.69 4.55
N MET A 72 -6.90 -5.95 5.48
CA MET A 72 -7.42 -6.47 6.74
C MET A 72 -8.53 -7.49 6.50
N GLN A 73 -9.46 -7.19 5.60
CA GLN A 73 -10.53 -8.11 5.22
C GLN A 73 -9.98 -9.38 4.56
N GLU A 74 -8.99 -9.24 3.66
CA GLU A 74 -8.31 -10.36 2.98
C GLU A 74 -7.69 -11.33 3.99
N ARG A 75 -7.00 -10.80 5.01
CA ARG A 75 -6.24 -11.58 6.00
C ARG A 75 -7.12 -12.16 7.09
N TYR A 76 -8.05 -11.36 7.61
CA TYR A 76 -8.76 -11.68 8.85
C TYR A 76 -10.24 -12.04 8.64
N GLY A 77 -10.81 -11.80 7.45
CA GLY A 77 -12.22 -12.11 7.17
C GLY A 77 -12.57 -13.60 7.23
N ARG A 78 -11.56 -14.49 7.21
CA ARG A 78 -11.71 -15.95 7.33
C ARG A 78 -11.28 -16.48 8.71
N MET A 79 -10.90 -15.60 9.63
CA MET A 79 -10.52 -15.99 10.99
C MET A 79 -11.75 -16.53 11.74
N PRO A 80 -11.66 -17.72 12.38
CA PRO A 80 -12.77 -18.28 13.14
C PRO A 80 -12.97 -17.56 14.49
N GLY A 81 -14.15 -17.74 15.08
CA GLY A 81 -14.51 -17.21 16.40
C GLY A 81 -14.97 -15.75 16.40
N GLU A 82 -15.39 -15.28 17.57
CA GLU A 82 -15.97 -13.94 17.78
C GLU A 82 -15.05 -12.80 17.32
N LYS A 83 -13.75 -12.93 17.57
CA LYS A 83 -12.74 -11.93 17.15
C LYS A 83 -12.66 -11.78 15.63
N GLY A 84 -12.91 -12.85 14.88
CA GLY A 84 -13.01 -12.80 13.41
C GLY A 84 -14.37 -12.32 12.91
N GLY A 85 -15.41 -12.35 13.75
CA GLY A 85 -16.75 -11.87 13.40
C GLY A 85 -16.77 -10.38 13.04
N VAL A 86 -16.09 -9.54 13.83
CA VAL A 86 -16.02 -8.09 13.61
C VAL A 86 -15.50 -7.74 12.21
N VAL A 87 -14.47 -8.45 11.73
CA VAL A 87 -13.93 -8.23 10.39
C VAL A 87 -14.83 -8.88 9.33
N ARG A 88 -15.23 -10.13 9.54
CA ARG A 88 -16.08 -10.86 8.57
C ARG A 88 -17.41 -10.15 8.29
N ASP A 89 -17.96 -9.44 9.27
CA ASP A 89 -19.27 -8.79 9.16
C ASP A 89 -19.15 -7.29 8.77
N ASN A 90 -17.93 -6.78 8.54
CA ASN A 90 -17.69 -5.42 8.06
C ASN A 90 -17.98 -5.30 6.55
N GLU A 91 -19.13 -4.73 6.20
CA GLU A 91 -19.53 -4.53 4.79
C GLU A 91 -18.62 -3.56 4.03
N HIS A 92 -18.09 -2.52 4.69
CA HIS A 92 -17.15 -1.59 4.07
C HIS A 92 -15.84 -2.30 3.70
N GLY A 93 -15.30 -3.10 4.63
CA GLY A 93 -14.11 -3.91 4.39
C GLY A 93 -14.28 -4.92 3.25
N LYS A 94 -15.48 -5.50 3.09
CA LYS A 94 -15.80 -6.36 1.94
C LYS A 94 -15.81 -5.60 0.61
N ALA A 95 -16.36 -4.40 0.59
CA ALA A 95 -16.38 -3.56 -0.60
C ALA A 95 -14.94 -3.16 -1.00
N ASP A 96 -14.13 -2.74 -0.03
CA ASP A 96 -12.73 -2.40 -0.22
C ASP A 96 -11.90 -3.59 -0.70
N LEU A 97 -12.12 -4.78 -0.12
CA LEU A 97 -11.48 -6.02 -0.59
C LEU A 97 -11.84 -6.32 -2.05
N LYS A 98 -13.12 -6.18 -2.42
CA LYS A 98 -13.55 -6.41 -3.80
C LYS A 98 -12.84 -5.45 -4.76
N ALA A 99 -12.78 -4.16 -4.43
CA ALA A 99 -12.06 -3.17 -5.23
C ALA A 99 -10.56 -3.50 -5.33
N LEU A 100 -9.93 -3.85 -4.21
CA LEU A 100 -8.52 -4.25 -4.15
C LEU A 100 -8.22 -5.46 -5.04
N LEU A 101 -9.07 -6.50 -5.02
CA LEU A 101 -8.87 -7.70 -5.83
C LEU A 101 -8.99 -7.40 -7.33
N GLU A 102 -9.93 -6.55 -7.74
CA GLU A 102 -10.02 -6.12 -9.15
C GLU A 102 -8.81 -5.30 -9.57
N LEU A 103 -8.33 -4.36 -8.75
CA LEU A 103 -7.12 -3.60 -9.03
C LEU A 103 -5.88 -4.50 -9.12
N LYS A 104 -5.71 -5.48 -8.22
CA LYS A 104 -4.61 -6.47 -8.29
C LYS A 104 -4.66 -7.29 -9.58
N LYS A 105 -5.85 -7.66 -10.04
CA LYS A 105 -6.06 -8.38 -11.30
C LYS A 105 -5.74 -7.52 -12.52
N GLU A 106 -6.14 -6.25 -12.51
CA GLU A 106 -5.76 -5.29 -13.56
C GLU A 106 -4.25 -5.04 -13.57
N ALA A 107 -3.64 -4.85 -12.40
CA ALA A 107 -2.20 -4.68 -12.25
C ALA A 107 -1.41 -5.84 -12.86
N THR A 108 -1.93 -7.07 -12.81
CA THR A 108 -1.29 -8.23 -13.46
C THR A 108 -1.22 -8.10 -14.99
N LYS A 109 -2.19 -7.41 -15.60
CA LYS A 109 -2.22 -7.14 -17.05
C LYS A 109 -1.30 -5.98 -17.42
N HIS A 110 -1.31 -4.90 -16.63
CA HIS A 110 -0.49 -3.70 -16.86
C HIS A 110 0.98 -3.90 -16.50
N CYS A 111 1.25 -4.70 -15.47
CA CYS A 111 2.57 -5.04 -14.95
C CYS A 111 2.79 -6.57 -15.02
N PRO A 112 3.10 -7.12 -16.22
CA PRO A 112 3.38 -8.54 -16.38
C PRO A 112 4.69 -8.93 -15.69
N VAL A 113 4.84 -10.22 -15.37
CA VAL A 113 6.06 -10.75 -14.77
C VAL A 113 7.24 -10.52 -15.72
N VAL A 114 8.25 -9.80 -15.25
CA VAL A 114 9.50 -9.58 -16.00
C VAL A 114 10.20 -10.91 -16.23
N LYS A 115 10.52 -11.21 -17.49
CA LYS A 115 11.27 -12.42 -17.86
C LYS A 115 12.71 -12.07 -18.16
N ASN A 116 13.64 -12.85 -17.64
CA ASN A 116 15.03 -12.80 -18.10
C ASN A 116 15.10 -13.37 -19.51
N LEU A 117 15.43 -12.52 -20.48
CA LEU A 117 15.79 -12.98 -21.81
C LEU A 117 17.27 -13.36 -21.78
N LYS A 118 17.57 -14.64 -21.99
CA LYS A 118 18.93 -15.07 -22.29
C LYS A 118 19.21 -14.66 -23.73
N ALA A 119 20.24 -13.83 -23.95
CA ALA A 119 20.66 -13.47 -25.30
C ALA A 119 20.99 -14.76 -26.08
N PRO A 120 20.54 -14.88 -27.35
CA PRO A 120 20.89 -16.04 -28.17
C PRO A 120 22.41 -16.10 -28.28
N THR A 121 22.98 -17.27 -27.98
CA THR A 121 24.40 -17.50 -28.17
C THR A 121 24.64 -17.88 -29.61
N ARG A 122 25.78 -17.50 -30.19
CA ARG A 122 26.12 -17.77 -31.61
C ARG A 122 26.09 -19.27 -32.00
N GLN A 123 25.91 -20.16 -31.04
CA GLN A 123 25.86 -21.62 -31.24
C GLN A 123 24.46 -22.14 -31.61
N ASP A 124 23.45 -21.26 -31.63
CA ASP A 124 22.05 -21.60 -31.91
C ASP A 124 21.64 -21.34 -33.39
N SER A 125 22.62 -21.31 -34.32
CA SER A 125 22.42 -21.02 -35.76
C SER A 125 23.11 -22.04 -36.66
#